data_AF-A0A2J6IF08-F1
#
_entry.id   AF-A0A2J6IF08-F1
#
_cell.length_a   1.000
_cell.length_b   1.000
_cell.length_c   1.000
_cell.angle_alpha   90.00
_cell.angle_beta   90.00
_cell.angle_gamma   90.00
#
_symmetry.space_group_name_H-M   'P 1'
#
loop_
_entity.id
_entity.type
_entity.pdbx_description
1 polymer ?
#
loop_
_entity_poly.entity_id
_entity_poly.type
_entity_poly.pdbx_seq_one_letter_code
_entity_poly.pdbx_strand_id
1 'polypeptide(L)'
;MIAIGFQKTALIFMMMVESFLIGIIGVLGGLGISYSVIYYFYKNPIIVTGQMAETYNSMGFEPKIMFGINPEIFFGPAFTVFVIFLLVSLYQIFFVANIKVAKSIKS
;
A
#
# COMPACT_ATOMS: atom_id res chain seq x y z
N MET A 1 26.07 17.37 11.47
CA MET A 1 24.91 18.29 11.49
C MET A 1 24.26 18.34 12.88
N ILE A 2 25.05 18.62 13.93
CA ILE A 2 24.57 18.87 15.32
C ILE A 2 24.96 20.31 15.72
N ALA A 3 25.04 21.22 14.75
CA ALA A 3 25.51 22.60 14.94
C ALA A 3 24.43 23.65 14.67
N ILE A 4 23.17 23.23 14.55
CA ILE A 4 22.01 24.13 14.44
C ILE A 4 21.06 23.67 15.53
N GLY A 5 20.77 24.55 16.51
CA GLY A 5 20.01 24.28 17.72
C GLY A 5 18.55 23.90 17.53
N PHE A 6 18.26 22.89 16.71
CA PHE A 6 16.95 22.29 16.61
C PHE A 6 16.61 21.62 17.94
N GLN A 7 15.58 22.13 18.61
CA GLN A 7 14.97 21.45 19.75
C GLN A 7 14.57 20.03 19.30
N LYS A 8 14.87 19.01 20.12
CA LYS A 8 14.56 17.58 19.83
C LYS A 8 13.16 17.37 19.25
N THR A 9 12.20 18.14 19.75
CA THR A 9 10.80 18.13 19.35
C THR A 9 10.60 18.48 17.88
N ALA A 10 11.36 19.45 17.35
CA ALA A 10 11.28 19.84 15.94
C ALA A 10 11.88 18.79 15.00
N LEU A 11 12.94 18.08 15.44
CA LEU A 11 13.54 16.96 14.70
C LEU A 11 12.60 15.75 14.64
N ILE A 12 12.00 15.41 15.78
CA ILE A 12 10.96 14.37 15.90
C ILE A 12 9.75 14.71 15.02
N PHE A 13 9.29 15.96 15.05
CA PHE A 13 8.17 16.41 14.24
C PHE A 13 8.47 16.32 12.74
N MET A 14 9.67 16.73 12.31
CA MET A 14 10.09 16.63 10.90
C MET A 14 10.08 15.18 10.40
N MET A 15 10.71 14.26 11.14
CA MET A 15 10.74 12.84 10.77
C MET A 15 9.35 12.21 10.73
N MET A 16 8.48 12.61 11.66
CA MET A 16 7.09 12.17 11.68
C MET A 16 6.32 12.65 10.44
N VAL A 17 6.47 13.94 10.08
CA VAL A 17 5.85 14.52 8.88
C VAL A 17 6.37 13.85 7.61
N GLU A 18 7.68 13.63 7.50
CA GLU A 18 8.28 12.96 6.34
C GLU A 18 7.77 11.52 6.17
N SER A 19 7.79 10.74 7.25
CA SER A 19 7.30 9.36 7.24
C SER A 19 5.81 9.29 6.90
N PHE A 20 5.03 10.26 7.38
CA PHE A 20 3.61 10.37 7.09
C PHE A 20 3.35 10.74 5.63
N LEU A 21 4.10 11.69 5.06
CA LEU A 21 3.99 12.09 3.66
C LEU A 21 4.33 10.92 2.71
N ILE A 22 5.42 10.20 2.98
CA ILE A 22 5.81 9.02 2.20
C ILE A 22 4.72 7.93 2.30
N GLY A 23 4.16 7.72 3.50
CA GLY A 23 3.05 6.80 3.71
C GLY A 23 1.80 7.14 2.89
N ILE A 24 1.38 8.41 2.88
CA ILE A 24 0.22 8.88 2.10
C ILE A 24 0.47 8.69 0.60
N ILE A 25 1.64 9.09 0.10
CA ILE A 25 1.98 8.96 -1.32
C ILE A 25 1.99 7.48 -1.72
N GLY A 26 2.52 6.61 -0.87
CA GLY A 26 2.51 5.16 -1.10
C GLY A 26 1.10 4.57 -1.19
N VAL A 27 0.21 4.94 -0.27
CA VAL A 27 -1.19 4.45 -0.26
C VAL A 27 -1.98 4.97 -1.45
N LEU A 28 -1.91 6.28 -1.72
CA LEU A 28 -2.61 6.89 -2.86
C LEU A 28 -2.07 6.37 -4.20
N GLY A 29 -0.76 6.25 -4.32
CA GLY A 29 -0.11 5.68 -5.50
C GLY A 29 -0.48 4.21 -5.71
N GLY A 30 -0.45 3.40 -4.65
CA GLY A 30 -0.83 1.99 -4.70
C GLY A 30 -2.29 1.78 -5.11
N LEU A 31 -3.22 2.53 -4.52
CA LEU A 31 -4.64 2.49 -4.87
C LEU A 31 -4.88 2.97 -6.31
N GLY A 32 -4.26 4.08 -6.73
CA GLY A 32 -4.41 4.63 -8.07
C GLY A 32 -3.90 3.69 -9.16
N ILE A 33 -2.72 3.09 -8.96
CA ILE A 33 -2.14 2.12 -9.88
C ILE A 33 -3.00 0.84 -9.91
N SER A 34 -3.37 0.30 -8.75
CA SER A 34 -4.20 -0.90 -8.67
C SER A 34 -5.55 -0.71 -9.37
N TYR A 35 -6.23 0.41 -9.12
CA TYR A 35 -7.48 0.74 -9.79
C TYR A 35 -7.32 0.89 -11.31
N SER A 36 -6.28 1.58 -11.76
CA SER A 36 -6.01 1.77 -13.20
C SER A 36 -5.75 0.44 -13.91
N VAL A 37 -4.99 -0.46 -13.29
CA VAL A 37 -4.70 -1.80 -13.80
C VAL A 37 -5.98 -2.63 -13.88
N ILE A 38 -6.79 -2.66 -12.82
CA ILE A 38 -8.06 -3.41 -12.82
C ILE A 38 -9.01 -2.86 -13.88
N TYR A 39 -9.12 -1.53 -14.00
CA TYR A 39 -9.96 -0.90 -15.02
C TYR A 39 -9.52 -1.25 -16.44
N TYR A 40 -8.21 -1.31 -16.68
CA TYR A 40 -7.68 -1.74 -17.97
C TYR A 40 -8.07 -3.19 -18.31
N PHE A 41 -7.94 -4.11 -17.35
CA PHE A 41 -8.34 -5.50 -17.51
C PHE A 41 -9.86 -5.74 -17.53
N TYR A 42 -10.64 -4.82 -16.95
CA TYR A 42 -12.10 -4.84 -17.12
C TYR A 42 -12.51 -4.50 -18.55
N LYS A 43 -11.87 -3.48 -19.16
CA LYS A 43 -12.13 -3.11 -20.56
C LYS A 43 -11.55 -4.08 -21.57
N ASN A 44 -10.41 -4.70 -21.27
CA ASN A 44 -9.76 -5.70 -22.11
C ASN A 44 -9.72 -7.04 -21.37
N PRO A 45 -10.84 -7.78 -21.34
CA PRO A 45 -10.88 -9.08 -20.69
C PRO A 45 -9.91 -10.03 -21.38
N ILE A 46 -9.23 -10.85 -20.60
CA ILE A 46 -8.29 -11.82 -21.13
C ILE A 46 -9.11 -12.93 -21.78
N ILE A 47 -9.02 -13.01 -23.11
CA ILE A 47 -9.65 -14.09 -23.89
C ILE A 47 -8.79 -15.33 -23.70
N VAL A 48 -9.38 -16.35 -23.08
CA VAL A 48 -8.72 -17.65 -22.90
C VAL A 48 -8.78 -18.38 -24.24
N THR A 49 -7.63 -18.79 -24.78
CA THR A 49 -7.54 -19.49 -26.08
C THR A 49 -6.93 -20.90 -25.90
N GLY A 50 -7.14 -21.79 -26.88
CA GLY A 50 -6.60 -23.16 -26.87
C GLY A 50 -7.44 -24.17 -26.06
N GLN A 51 -6.82 -25.24 -25.55
CA GLN A 51 -7.50 -26.34 -24.83
C GLN A 51 -8.29 -25.88 -23.60
N MET A 52 -7.85 -24.82 -22.92
CA MET A 52 -8.61 -24.22 -21.81
C MET A 52 -9.93 -23.60 -22.30
N ALA A 53 -9.97 -23.03 -23.50
CA ALA A 53 -11.20 -22.44 -24.05
C ALA A 53 -12.26 -23.49 -24.39
N GLU A 54 -11.85 -24.64 -24.92
CA GLU A 54 -12.74 -25.79 -25.17
C GLU A 54 -13.28 -26.39 -23.87
N THR A 55 -12.45 -26.40 -22.82
CA THR A 55 -12.87 -26.82 -21.48
C THR A 55 -13.91 -25.86 -20.89
N TYR A 56 -13.70 -24.55 -21.03
CA TYR A 56 -14.68 -23.55 -20.58
C TYR A 56 -16.01 -23.63 -21.35
N ASN A 57 -15.94 -23.77 -22.68
CA ASN A 57 -17.13 -23.94 -23.52
C ASN A 57 -17.90 -25.22 -23.21
N SER A 58 -17.21 -26.34 -22.97
CA SER A 58 -17.86 -27.61 -22.61
C SER A 58 -18.51 -27.58 -21.21
N MET A 59 -18.04 -26.68 -20.34
CA MET A 59 -18.68 -26.36 -19.05
C MET A 59 -19.79 -25.30 -19.16
N GLY A 60 -20.05 -24.74 -20.36
CA GLY A 60 -21.09 -23.73 -20.60
C GLY A 60 -20.70 -22.29 -20.27
N PHE A 61 -19.41 -22.00 -20.06
CA PHE A 61 -18.90 -20.67 -19.76
C PHE A 61 -18.27 -20.02 -21.00
N GLU A 62 -18.51 -18.72 -21.22
CA GLU A 62 -17.74 -17.95 -22.20
C GLU A 62 -16.26 -17.88 -21.76
N PRO A 63 -15.28 -18.17 -22.63
CA PRO A 63 -13.85 -18.21 -22.30
C PRO A 63 -13.25 -16.80 -22.21
N LYS A 64 -13.84 -15.96 -21.36
CA LYS A 64 -13.43 -14.59 -21.08
C LYS A 64 -13.21 -14.46 -19.58
N ILE A 65 -11.97 -14.19 -19.18
CA ILE A 65 -11.69 -13.82 -17.79
C ILE A 65 -12.00 -12.33 -17.67
N MET A 66 -13.15 -12.04 -17.06
CA MET A 66 -13.56 -10.69 -16.71
C MET A 66 -13.14 -10.40 -15.27
N PHE A 67 -12.39 -9.32 -15.05
CA PHE A 67 -12.11 -8.85 -13.70
C PHE A 67 -13.37 -8.20 -13.13
N GLY A 68 -13.94 -8.78 -12.08
CA GLY A 68 -15.09 -8.17 -11.41
C GLY A 68 -14.68 -6.87 -10.72
N ILE A 69 -15.35 -5.76 -11.02
CA ILE A 69 -15.24 -4.49 -10.26
C ILE A 69 -16.17 -4.56 -9.04
N ASN A 70 -16.26 -5.72 -8.39
CA ASN A 70 -17.11 -5.87 -7.23
C ASN A 70 -16.42 -5.18 -6.04
N PRO A 71 -17.12 -4.29 -5.30
CA PRO A 71 -16.55 -3.56 -4.17
C PRO A 71 -15.94 -4.49 -3.10
N GLU A 72 -16.50 -5.69 -2.92
CA GLU A 72 -16.01 -6.69 -1.96
C GLU A 72 -14.57 -7.15 -2.23
N ILE A 73 -14.15 -7.17 -3.50
CA ILE A 73 -12.77 -7.55 -3.88
C ILE A 73 -11.76 -6.51 -3.38
N PHE A 74 -12.20 -5.26 -3.18
CA PHE A 74 -11.38 -4.19 -2.63
C PHE A 74 -11.36 -4.18 -1.09
N PHE A 75 -12.46 -4.59 -0.43
CA PHE A 75 -12.57 -4.53 1.02
C PHE A 75 -11.57 -5.44 1.76
N GLY A 76 -11.36 -6.67 1.29
CA GLY A 76 -10.44 -7.61 1.95
C GLY A 76 -8.99 -7.09 2.01
N PRO A 77 -8.40 -6.73 0.86
CA PRO A 77 -7.07 -6.12 0.82
C PRO A 77 -7.01 -4.78 1.55
N ALA A 78 -8.02 -3.92 1.43
CA ALA A 78 -8.06 -2.63 2.13
C ALA A 78 -8.03 -2.81 3.65
N PHE A 79 -8.79 -3.76 4.19
CA PHE A 79 -8.77 -4.09 5.62
C PHE A 79 -7.41 -4.65 6.06
N THR A 80 -6.80 -5.50 5.25
CA THR A 80 -5.47 -6.08 5.54
C THR A 80 -4.40 -4.99 5.61
N VAL A 81 -4.38 -4.09 4.63
CA VAL A 81 -3.45 -2.94 4.59
C VAL A 81 -3.71 -2.00 5.75
N PHE A 82 -4.98 -1.77 6.13
CA PHE A 82 -5.33 -0.96 7.29
C PHE A 82 -4.73 -1.53 8.59
N VAL A 83 -4.84 -2.85 8.81
CA VAL A 83 -4.24 -3.50 9.99
C VAL A 83 -2.72 -3.37 10.00
N ILE A 84 -2.06 -3.61 8.86
CA ILE A 84 -0.60 -3.46 8.74
C ILE A 84 -0.18 -2.02 9.02
N PHE A 85 -0.90 -1.04 8.45
CA PHE A 85 -0.63 0.37 8.67
C PHE A 85 -0.78 0.77 10.14
N LEU A 86 -1.79 0.24 10.83
CA LEU A 86 -2.02 0.48 12.26
C LEU A 86 -0.84 -0.04 13.10
N LEU A 87 -0.35 -1.25 12.79
CA LEU A 87 0.83 -1.84 13.45
C LEU A 87 2.10 -1.02 13.19
N VAL A 88 2.34 -0.61 11.94
CA VAL A 88 3.52 0.19 11.56
C VAL A 88 3.46 1.57 12.20
N SER A 89 2.29 2.21 12.24
CA SER A 89 2.10 3.51 12.89
C SER A 89 2.41 3.44 14.39
N LEU A 90 1.91 2.41 15.08
CA LEU A 90 2.26 2.17 16.48
C LEU A 90 3.77 2.00 16.65
N TYR A 91 4.41 1.17 15.82
CA TYR A 91 5.86 0.96 15.85
C TYR A 91 6.64 2.27 15.63
N GLN A 92 6.26 3.09 14.65
CA GLN A 92 6.90 4.38 14.38
C GLN A 92 6.81 5.31 15.60
N ILE A 93 5.65 5.39 16.25
CA ILE A 93 5.47 6.19 17.47
C ILE A 93 6.39 5.68 18.58
N PHE A 94 6.42 4.35 18.82
CA PHE A 94 7.30 3.76 19.82
C PHE A 94 8.78 3.95 19.50
N PHE A 95 9.18 3.81 18.24
CA PHE A 95 10.57 3.98 17.80
C PHE A 95 11.03 5.43 17.96
N VAL A 96 10.23 6.40 17.50
CA VAL A 96 10.54 7.83 17.64
C VAL A 96 10.54 8.27 19.10
N ALA A 97 9.60 7.77 19.92
CA ALA A 97 9.57 8.03 21.36
C ALA A 97 10.74 7.36 22.10
N ASN A 98 11.20 6.18 21.66
CA ASN A 98 12.36 5.48 22.22
C ASN A 98 13.71 5.92 21.64
N ILE A 99 13.75 6.79 20.62
CA ILE A 99 14.95 7.56 20.28
C ILE A 99 15.18 8.60 21.39
N LYS A 100 15.58 8.09 22.55
CA LYS A 100 16.40 8.83 23.50
C LYS A 100 17.65 9.21 22.74
N VAL A 101 17.83 10.51 22.60
CA VAL A 101 19.06 11.30 22.40
C VAL A 101 20.35 10.80 23.11
N ALA A 102 20.31 9.69 23.83
CA ALA A 102 21.42 9.13 24.59
C ALA A 102 22.58 8.55 23.74
N LYS A 103 22.55 8.60 22.40
CA LYS A 103 23.63 8.02 21.58
C LYS A 103 24.03 8.78 20.31
N SER A 104 23.97 10.11 20.33
CA SER A 104 24.69 10.92 19.31
C SER A 104 25.49 12.11 19.89
N ILE A 105 25.78 12.12 21.19
CA ILE A 105 26.85 12.98 21.77
C ILE A 105 28.05 12.12 22.16
N LYS A 106 28.44 11.17 21.29
CA LYS A 106 29.73 10.47 21.38
C LYS A 106 30.12 9.92 20.00
N SER A 107 30.45 10.83 19.09
CA SER A 107 31.69 10.82 18.31
C SER A 107 31.69 12.03 17.37
#